data_AF-A0A7Y3KUZ7-F1
#
_entry.id   AF-A0A7Y3KUZ7-F1
#
_cell.length_a   1.000
_cell.length_b   1.000
_cell.length_c   1.000
_cell.angle_alpha   90.00
_cell.angle_beta   90.00
_cell.angle_gamma   90.00
#
_symmetry.space_group_name_H-M   'P 1'
#
loop_
_entity.id
_entity.type
_entity.pdbx_description
1 polymer ?
#
loop_
_entity_poly.entity_id
_entity_poly.type
_entity_poly.pdbx_seq_one_letter_code
_entity_poly.pdbx_strand_id
1 'polypeptide(L)'
;MTTVPVQRRRVGRRAIPYVLLAVLTVAAGVVAWYSSRSNNATIGPEGVLIYRVPDLAPRSTTLTGQPVDGITCRTVAKEVVKYHIHVHIAIYVNGAMERLPAGIGITEPAVVSKYSTGEFYDVGLYDCLYWIHTHAADGIVHVEAPVKGLYTLGQFFDIWHQPLTTDQVGPALGKVVVFENGKRLSGDPRLTALLPHGVIQIDVGTPTVAFQPVTFKVSGGCGEGTTSCSR
;
A
#
# COMPACT_ATOMS: atom_id res chain seq x y z
N MET A 1 -33.77 80.68 9.48
CA MET A 1 -33.84 79.61 10.49
C MET A 1 -34.32 78.34 9.79
N THR A 2 -33.44 77.36 9.57
CA THR A 2 -33.74 75.90 9.57
C THR A 2 -32.48 75.13 9.23
N THR A 3 -31.92 74.45 10.23
CA THR A 3 -30.80 73.51 10.12
C THR A 3 -31.35 72.10 9.91
N VAL A 4 -30.82 71.37 8.93
CA VAL A 4 -31.14 69.95 8.70
C VAL A 4 -30.10 69.09 9.42
N PRO A 5 -30.48 68.09 10.25
CA PRO A 5 -29.51 67.26 10.93
C PRO A 5 -29.05 66.09 10.04
N VAL A 6 -27.74 65.87 9.96
CA VAL A 6 -27.14 64.68 9.35
C VAL A 6 -27.20 63.52 10.34
N GLN A 7 -28.05 62.54 10.07
CA GLN A 7 -28.16 61.33 10.89
C GLN A 7 -27.08 60.32 10.49
N ARG A 8 -25.98 60.25 11.23
CA ARG A 8 -24.97 59.18 11.08
C ARG A 8 -25.59 57.84 11.50
N ARG A 9 -25.90 56.97 10.53
CA ARG A 9 -26.27 55.57 10.75
C ARG A 9 -25.11 54.83 11.45
N ARG A 10 -25.23 54.60 12.77
CA ARG A 10 -24.43 53.60 13.50
C ARG A 10 -24.92 52.19 13.15
N VAL A 11 -24.67 51.73 11.94
CA VAL A 11 -24.83 50.31 11.58
C VAL A 11 -23.44 49.70 11.60
N GLY A 12 -23.19 48.72 12.48
CA GLY A 12 -21.95 47.93 12.39
C GLY A 12 -21.23 47.54 13.67
N ARG A 13 -21.77 47.78 14.89
CA ARG A 13 -21.14 47.28 16.13
C ARG A 13 -21.87 46.14 16.83
N ARG A 14 -23.18 45.93 16.55
CA ARG A 14 -23.97 44.87 17.21
C ARG A 14 -23.87 43.49 16.55
N ALA A 15 -23.42 43.41 15.29
CA ALA A 15 -23.30 42.14 14.54
C ALA A 15 -21.95 41.44 14.71
N ILE A 16 -20.91 42.16 15.13
CA ILE A 16 -19.54 41.64 15.32
C ILE A 16 -19.49 40.40 16.23
N PRO A 17 -20.15 40.35 17.41
CA PRO A 17 -20.07 39.17 18.27
C PRO A 17 -20.71 37.93 17.63
N TYR A 18 -21.77 38.10 16.83
CA TYR A 18 -22.46 37.00 16.16
C TYR A 18 -21.65 36.45 14.97
N VAL A 19 -20.96 37.32 14.22
CA VAL A 19 -20.05 36.90 13.14
C VAL A 19 -18.84 36.15 13.70
N LEU A 20 -18.24 36.63 14.79
CA LEU A 20 -17.13 35.94 15.45
C LEU A 20 -17.54 34.57 16.01
N LEU A 21 -18.73 34.49 16.63
CA LEU A 21 -19.27 33.22 17.12
C LEU A 21 -19.52 32.24 15.97
N ALA A 22 -20.11 32.68 14.86
CA ALA A 22 -20.34 31.85 13.68
C ALA A 22 -19.02 31.31 13.09
N VAL A 23 -18.01 32.17 12.92
CA VAL A 23 -16.68 31.76 12.43
C VAL A 23 -16.03 30.75 13.38
N LEU A 24 -16.12 30.96 14.69
CA LEU A 24 -15.58 30.03 15.68
C LEU A 24 -16.30 28.67 15.65
N THR A 25 -17.62 28.64 15.49
CA THR A 25 -18.38 27.38 15.38
C THR A 25 -18.06 26.62 14.09
N VAL A 26 -17.89 27.31 12.97
CA VAL A 26 -17.48 26.70 11.69
C VAL A 26 -16.05 26.20 11.79
N ALA A 27 -15.13 26.98 12.35
CA ALA A 27 -13.73 26.56 12.53
C ALA A 27 -13.63 25.36 13.48
N ALA A 28 -14.35 25.36 14.60
CA ALA A 28 -14.40 24.23 15.52
C ALA A 28 -15.05 23.00 14.88
N GLY A 29 -16.10 23.17 14.07
CA GLY A 29 -16.73 22.10 13.31
C GLY A 29 -15.79 21.49 12.27
N VAL A 30 -15.07 22.32 11.50
CA VAL A 30 -14.07 21.88 10.51
C VAL A 30 -12.90 21.17 11.20
N VAL A 31 -12.39 21.69 12.31
CA VAL A 31 -11.32 21.06 13.08
C VAL A 31 -11.79 19.73 13.66
N ALA A 32 -12.97 19.67 14.28
CA ALA A 32 -13.54 18.43 14.80
C ALA A 32 -13.78 17.38 13.70
N TRP A 33 -14.18 17.80 12.50
CA TRP A 33 -14.34 16.93 11.34
C TRP A 33 -12.99 16.43 10.78
N TYR A 34 -11.95 17.26 10.84
CA TYR A 34 -10.58 16.85 10.51
C TYR A 34 -10.00 15.89 11.57
N SER A 35 -10.34 16.11 12.84
CA SER A 35 -9.93 15.29 13.98
C SER A 35 -10.72 13.99 14.10
N SER A 36 -11.89 13.87 13.47
CA SER A 36 -12.71 12.64 13.47
C SER A 36 -12.29 11.63 12.40
N ARG A 37 -11.09 11.76 11.81
CA ARG A 37 -10.50 10.67 11.03
C ARG A 37 -10.35 9.46 11.94
N SER A 38 -11.18 8.46 11.68
CA SER A 38 -11.05 7.08 12.14
C SER A 38 -9.58 6.63 12.18
N ASN A 39 -9.24 5.71 13.09
CA ASN A 39 -7.99 4.97 12.99
C ASN A 39 -7.92 4.32 11.59
N ASN A 40 -7.17 4.95 10.68
CA ASN A 40 -7.11 4.57 9.26
C ASN A 40 -6.14 3.41 9.01
N ALA A 41 -5.58 2.82 10.07
CA ALA A 41 -4.71 1.66 10.00
C ALA A 41 -4.89 0.76 11.23
N THR A 42 -4.62 -0.53 11.05
CA THR A 42 -4.58 -1.55 12.10
C THR A 42 -3.33 -2.41 11.91
N ILE A 43 -2.74 -2.94 12.98
CA ILE A 43 -1.62 -3.89 12.87
C ILE A 43 -2.15 -5.19 12.28
N GLY A 44 -1.54 -5.64 11.18
CA GLY A 44 -1.84 -6.88 10.47
C GLY A 44 -1.24 -8.13 11.10
N PRO A 45 -1.51 -9.31 10.54
CA PRO A 45 -0.97 -10.59 11.04
C PRO A 45 0.56 -10.67 10.96
N GLU A 46 1.18 -9.92 10.07
CA GLU A 46 2.64 -9.85 9.91
C GLU A 46 3.29 -8.80 10.82
N GLY A 47 2.52 -8.11 11.67
CA GLY A 47 3.02 -7.05 12.55
C GLY A 47 3.21 -5.68 11.86
N VAL A 48 2.83 -5.57 10.59
CA VAL A 48 2.91 -4.34 9.78
C VAL A 48 1.52 -3.69 9.66
N LEU A 49 1.47 -2.37 9.48
CA LEU A 49 0.21 -1.63 9.41
C LEU A 49 -0.56 -1.92 8.12
N ILE A 50 -1.80 -2.39 8.25
CA ILE A 50 -2.80 -2.46 7.19
C ILE A 50 -3.61 -1.18 7.20
N TYR A 51 -3.57 -0.42 6.10
CA TYR A 51 -4.41 0.76 5.92
C TYR A 51 -5.80 0.38 5.42
N ARG A 52 -6.83 1.08 5.89
CA ARG A 52 -8.22 0.93 5.43
C ARG A 52 -8.45 1.77 4.17
N VAL A 53 -7.86 1.32 3.07
CA VAL A 53 -7.92 1.91 1.72
C VAL A 53 -8.31 0.82 0.72
N PRO A 54 -8.83 1.17 -0.49
CA PRO A 54 -9.12 0.18 -1.51
C PRO A 54 -7.84 -0.55 -1.97
N ASP A 55 -8.03 -1.78 -2.42
CA ASP A 55 -6.99 -2.51 -3.15
C ASP A 55 -6.83 -1.88 -4.54
N LEU A 56 -5.60 -1.70 -5.00
CA LEU A 56 -5.32 -1.15 -6.34
C LEU A 56 -5.92 -2.02 -7.45
N ALA A 57 -5.86 -3.34 -7.27
CA ALA A 57 -6.42 -4.35 -8.16
C ALA A 57 -6.75 -5.61 -7.36
N PRO A 58 -7.59 -6.53 -7.87
CA PRO A 58 -7.90 -7.77 -7.17
C PRO A 58 -6.71 -8.74 -7.16
N ARG A 59 -6.55 -9.54 -6.09
CA ARG A 59 -5.55 -10.64 -6.05
C ARG A 59 -5.81 -11.73 -7.10
N SER A 60 -7.07 -11.89 -7.52
CA SER A 60 -7.53 -12.98 -8.38
C SER A 60 -7.01 -12.89 -9.82
N THR A 61 -6.31 -11.80 -10.19
CA THR A 61 -5.61 -11.71 -11.47
C THR A 61 -4.30 -12.48 -11.48
N THR A 62 -3.78 -12.89 -10.31
CA THR A 62 -2.58 -13.72 -10.20
C THR A 62 -2.59 -14.86 -11.21
N LEU A 63 -1.51 -15.00 -11.97
CA LEU A 63 -1.41 -16.03 -13.00
C LEU A 63 -1.46 -17.44 -12.38
N THR A 64 -2.07 -18.38 -13.11
CA THR A 64 -2.30 -19.73 -12.60
C THR A 64 -1.11 -20.64 -12.90
N GLY A 65 -0.25 -20.87 -11.91
CA GLY A 65 0.71 -22.00 -11.82
C GLY A 65 1.83 -22.08 -12.86
N GLN A 66 1.74 -21.36 -13.98
CA GLN A 66 2.76 -21.34 -15.03
C GLN A 66 3.94 -20.44 -14.62
N PRO A 67 5.17 -20.74 -15.05
CA PRO A 67 6.29 -19.84 -14.81
C PRO A 67 6.05 -18.45 -15.42
N VAL A 68 6.41 -17.40 -14.68
CA VAL A 68 6.30 -15.99 -15.10
C VAL A 68 7.69 -15.38 -14.95
N ASP A 69 8.29 -14.87 -16.02
CA ASP A 69 9.64 -14.27 -16.02
C ASP A 69 10.73 -15.14 -15.35
N GLY A 70 10.64 -16.45 -15.53
CA GLY A 70 11.54 -17.42 -14.90
C GLY A 70 11.24 -17.72 -13.42
N ILE A 71 10.25 -17.05 -12.81
CA ILE A 71 9.72 -17.36 -11.49
C ILE A 71 8.75 -18.52 -11.63
N THR A 72 9.13 -19.66 -11.04
CA THR A 72 8.29 -20.86 -11.06
C THR A 72 7.34 -20.84 -9.89
N CYS A 73 6.07 -21.15 -10.13
CA CYS A 73 5.15 -21.50 -9.06
C CYS A 73 5.43 -22.94 -8.62
N ARG A 74 5.67 -23.16 -7.32
CA ARG A 74 5.99 -24.48 -6.76
C ARG A 74 5.07 -24.83 -5.62
N THR A 75 4.82 -26.13 -5.45
CA THR A 75 4.10 -26.62 -4.29
C THR A 75 4.91 -26.41 -3.03
N VAL A 76 4.29 -26.02 -1.92
CA VAL A 76 4.97 -25.84 -0.62
C VAL A 76 5.74 -27.10 -0.21
N ALA A 77 5.20 -28.30 -0.46
CA ALA A 77 5.89 -29.58 -0.20
C ALA A 77 7.24 -29.75 -0.95
N LYS A 78 7.46 -29.00 -2.03
CA LYS A 78 8.65 -29.04 -2.88
C LYS A 78 9.40 -27.71 -2.87
N GLU A 79 9.02 -26.81 -1.99
CA GLU A 79 9.66 -25.52 -1.86
C GLU A 79 11.02 -25.67 -1.20
N VAL A 80 11.98 -24.90 -1.71
CA VAL A 80 13.33 -24.82 -1.16
C VAL A 80 13.67 -23.35 -1.12
N VAL A 81 13.69 -22.76 0.07
CA VAL A 81 14.01 -21.35 0.27
C VAL A 81 15.48 -21.23 0.66
N LYS A 82 16.29 -20.64 -0.22
CA LYS A 82 17.71 -20.30 0.04
C LYS A 82 17.96 -18.80 0.06
N TYR A 83 16.96 -18.02 -0.35
CA TYR A 83 16.97 -16.57 -0.34
C TYR A 83 15.60 -16.10 0.12
N HIS A 84 15.58 -15.40 1.26
CA HIS A 84 14.36 -14.90 1.88
C HIS A 84 14.58 -13.42 2.21
N ILE A 85 13.78 -12.55 1.61
CA ILE A 85 13.74 -11.13 1.97
C ILE A 85 12.31 -10.60 2.02
N HIS A 86 12.14 -9.47 2.70
CA HIS A 86 10.90 -8.72 2.75
C HIS A 86 11.13 -7.31 2.21
N VAL A 87 10.17 -6.80 1.43
CA VAL A 87 10.17 -5.44 0.86
C VAL A 87 8.81 -4.82 1.12
N HIS A 88 8.77 -3.58 1.60
CA HIS A 88 7.50 -2.86 1.77
C HIS A 88 7.23 -2.01 0.53
N ILE A 89 6.01 -2.11 -0.03
CA ILE A 89 5.56 -1.35 -1.19
C ILE A 89 4.30 -0.56 -0.84
N ALA A 90 4.36 0.75 -1.03
CA ALA A 90 3.21 1.65 -0.97
C ALA A 90 2.86 2.20 -2.34
N ILE A 91 1.57 2.33 -2.65
CA ILE A 91 1.10 2.88 -3.93
C ILE A 91 0.20 4.10 -3.67
N TYR A 92 0.42 5.16 -4.44
CA TYR A 92 -0.42 6.35 -4.45
C TYR A 92 -0.96 6.62 -5.84
N VAL A 93 -2.29 6.63 -5.97
CA VAL A 93 -3.01 6.98 -7.19
C VAL A 93 -3.55 8.39 -7.03
N ASN A 94 -3.07 9.32 -7.87
CA ASN A 94 -3.46 10.73 -7.82
C ASN A 94 -3.36 11.35 -6.40
N GLY A 95 -2.31 11.00 -5.68
CA GLY A 95 -2.06 11.49 -4.31
C GLY A 95 -2.81 10.76 -3.20
N ALA A 96 -3.67 9.78 -3.51
CA ALA A 96 -4.39 8.96 -2.53
C ALA A 96 -3.77 7.56 -2.44
N MET A 97 -3.61 7.02 -1.23
CA MET A 97 -3.06 5.69 -1.04
C MET A 97 -4.06 4.62 -1.51
N GLU A 98 -3.56 3.67 -2.28
CA GLU A 98 -4.21 2.39 -2.57
C GLU A 98 -3.23 1.28 -2.16
N ARG A 99 -3.74 0.16 -1.68
CA ARG A 99 -2.89 -0.91 -1.14
C ARG A 99 -2.73 -2.06 -2.12
N LEU A 100 -1.65 -2.81 -1.93
CA LEU A 100 -1.56 -4.15 -2.48
C LEU A 100 -2.56 -5.06 -1.74
N PRO A 101 -3.38 -5.87 -2.45
CA PRO A 101 -4.19 -6.88 -1.81
C PRO A 101 -3.30 -7.97 -1.17
N ALA A 102 -3.86 -8.67 -0.19
CA ALA A 102 -3.28 -9.93 0.30
C ALA A 102 -3.37 -11.01 -0.79
N GLY A 103 -2.39 -11.91 -0.83
CA GLY A 103 -2.40 -13.09 -1.69
C GLY A 103 -1.93 -12.88 -3.13
N ILE A 104 -1.25 -11.80 -3.47
CA ILE A 104 -0.59 -11.74 -4.79
C ILE A 104 0.39 -12.91 -4.89
N GLY A 105 0.40 -13.66 -5.99
CA GLY A 105 1.31 -14.81 -6.14
C GLY A 105 0.88 -16.09 -5.40
N ILE A 106 -0.29 -16.10 -4.76
CA ILE A 106 -0.89 -17.25 -4.08
C ILE A 106 -2.00 -17.83 -4.95
N THR A 107 -1.80 -19.02 -5.50
CA THR A 107 -2.79 -19.66 -6.41
C THR A 107 -4.04 -20.15 -5.67
N GLU A 108 -5.12 -20.36 -6.42
CA GLU A 108 -6.34 -20.97 -5.88
C GLU A 108 -6.25 -22.50 -5.88
N PRO A 109 -6.82 -23.19 -4.86
CA PRO A 109 -7.51 -22.62 -3.70
C PRO A 109 -6.53 -22.04 -2.67
N ALA A 110 -6.77 -20.79 -2.26
CA ALA A 110 -6.01 -20.20 -1.16
C ALA A 110 -6.45 -20.76 0.22
N VAL A 111 -5.48 -20.95 1.10
CA VAL A 111 -5.70 -21.19 2.53
C VAL A 111 -5.71 -19.84 3.23
N VAL A 112 -6.80 -19.50 3.92
CA VAL A 112 -6.92 -18.24 4.66
C VAL A 112 -6.94 -18.50 6.15
N SER A 113 -5.88 -18.09 6.84
CA SER A 113 -5.77 -18.12 8.29
C SER A 113 -6.33 -16.83 8.88
N LYS A 114 -7.19 -16.95 9.90
CA LYS A 114 -7.82 -15.81 10.57
C LYS A 114 -7.18 -15.56 11.92
N TYR A 115 -6.50 -14.42 12.04
CA TYR A 115 -5.90 -13.92 13.28
C TYR A 115 -6.76 -12.80 13.86
N SER A 116 -6.54 -12.45 15.13
CA SER A 116 -7.17 -11.26 15.74
C SER A 116 -6.75 -9.95 15.09
N THR A 117 -5.61 -9.96 14.38
CA THR A 117 -5.01 -8.81 13.69
C THR A 117 -5.31 -8.77 12.19
N GLY A 118 -5.95 -9.79 11.62
CA GLY A 118 -6.33 -9.81 10.20
C GLY A 118 -6.30 -11.20 9.57
N GLU A 119 -6.46 -11.22 8.26
CA GLU A 119 -6.39 -12.43 7.45
C GLU A 119 -4.98 -12.59 6.85
N PHE A 120 -4.51 -13.83 6.81
CA PHE A 120 -3.24 -14.22 6.22
C PHE A 120 -3.51 -15.29 5.18
N TYR A 121 -3.05 -15.05 3.95
CA TYR A 121 -3.26 -15.92 2.80
C TYR A 121 -2.04 -16.80 2.61
N ASP A 122 -2.26 -18.07 2.31
CA ASP A 122 -1.24 -19.06 1.99
C ASP A 122 -1.83 -20.07 1.00
N VAL A 123 -1.08 -21.10 0.64
CA VAL A 123 -1.56 -22.24 -0.15
C VAL A 123 -1.54 -23.53 0.66
N GLY A 124 -2.31 -24.52 0.22
CA GLY A 124 -2.20 -25.87 0.77
C GLY A 124 -0.84 -26.51 0.46
N LEU A 125 -0.48 -27.56 1.19
CA LEU A 125 0.80 -28.25 1.06
C LEU A 125 1.15 -28.70 -0.39
N TYR A 126 0.11 -29.00 -1.19
CA TYR A 126 0.24 -29.46 -2.57
C TYR A 126 -0.21 -28.42 -3.60
N ASP A 127 -0.59 -27.23 -3.14
CA ASP A 127 -0.96 -26.09 -3.97
C ASP A 127 0.24 -25.16 -4.13
N CYS A 128 0.14 -24.27 -5.09
CA CYS A 128 1.30 -23.65 -5.71
C CYS A 128 1.51 -22.20 -5.27
N LEU A 129 2.72 -21.87 -4.81
CA LEU A 129 3.14 -20.53 -4.38
C LEU A 129 4.22 -20.02 -5.32
N TYR A 130 4.09 -18.76 -5.78
CA TYR A 130 5.19 -18.08 -6.48
C TYR A 130 6.21 -17.55 -5.46
N TRP A 131 7.49 -17.54 -5.83
CA TRP A 131 8.55 -17.03 -4.94
C TRP A 131 8.35 -15.57 -4.54
N ILE A 132 7.66 -14.77 -5.35
CA ILE A 132 7.33 -13.38 -5.04
C ILE A 132 5.83 -13.29 -4.77
N HIS A 133 5.44 -12.97 -3.54
CA HIS A 133 4.05 -12.99 -3.13
C HIS A 133 3.75 -12.05 -1.95
N THR A 134 2.46 -11.88 -1.63
CA THR A 134 2.00 -11.17 -0.41
C THR A 134 1.14 -12.11 0.44
N HIS A 135 1.35 -12.14 1.75
CA HIS A 135 0.50 -12.91 2.66
C HIS A 135 -0.63 -12.07 3.27
N ALA A 136 -0.37 -10.79 3.57
CA ALA A 136 -1.37 -9.83 4.04
C ALA A 136 -1.45 -8.57 3.15
N ALA A 137 -2.42 -7.70 3.45
CA ALA A 137 -2.67 -6.44 2.73
C ALA A 137 -1.97 -5.24 3.40
N ASP A 138 -0.77 -5.47 3.95
CA ASP A 138 0.06 -4.48 4.64
C ASP A 138 1.21 -3.92 3.78
N GLY A 139 1.28 -4.34 2.51
CA GLY A 139 2.30 -3.90 1.57
C GLY A 139 3.61 -4.69 1.65
N ILE A 140 3.71 -5.73 2.47
CA ILE A 140 4.89 -6.61 2.49
C ILE A 140 4.86 -7.57 1.31
N VAL A 141 5.88 -7.44 0.46
CA VAL A 141 6.21 -8.40 -0.59
C VAL A 141 7.33 -9.29 -0.10
N HIS A 142 7.07 -10.59 -0.12
CA HIS A 142 8.01 -11.66 0.18
C HIS A 142 8.76 -12.06 -1.07
N VAL A 143 10.06 -12.35 -0.94
CA VAL A 143 10.83 -13.07 -1.96
C VAL A 143 11.43 -14.29 -1.30
N GLU A 144 10.87 -15.46 -1.58
CA GLU A 144 11.24 -16.77 -1.05
C GLU A 144 11.69 -17.68 -2.19
N ALA A 145 12.98 -17.61 -2.52
CA ALA A 145 13.50 -18.21 -3.74
C ALA A 145 14.57 -19.29 -3.47
N PRO A 146 14.74 -20.26 -4.40
CA PRO A 146 15.71 -21.34 -4.25
C PRO A 146 17.15 -20.91 -4.50
N VAL A 147 17.37 -19.69 -4.97
CA VAL A 147 18.68 -19.12 -5.26
C VAL A 147 18.70 -17.65 -4.88
N LYS A 148 19.85 -17.15 -4.44
CA LYS A 148 20.06 -15.72 -4.30
C LYS A 148 20.12 -15.09 -5.69
N GLY A 149 19.39 -14.00 -5.89
CA GLY A 149 19.27 -13.35 -7.19
C GLY A 149 18.77 -11.92 -7.08
N LEU A 150 18.66 -11.28 -8.24
CA LEU A 150 17.99 -9.99 -8.39
C LEU A 150 16.54 -10.27 -8.80
N TYR A 151 15.61 -9.88 -7.94
CA TYR A 151 14.18 -9.92 -8.21
C TYR A 151 13.67 -8.51 -8.38
N THR A 152 12.69 -8.30 -9.25
CA THR A 152 12.26 -6.94 -9.62
C THR A 152 10.78 -6.69 -9.41
N LEU A 153 10.44 -5.41 -9.35
CA LEU A 153 9.07 -4.94 -9.31
C LEU A 153 8.29 -5.39 -10.56
N GLY A 154 8.93 -5.45 -11.74
CA GLY A 154 8.32 -5.98 -12.95
C GLY A 154 7.86 -7.43 -12.79
N GLN A 155 8.71 -8.30 -12.26
CA GLN A 155 8.36 -9.71 -12.02
C GLN A 155 7.19 -9.85 -11.04
N PHE A 156 7.16 -9.03 -9.99
CA PHE A 156 6.05 -9.00 -9.03
C PHE A 156 4.72 -8.62 -9.70
N PHE A 157 4.72 -7.53 -10.49
CA PHE A 157 3.53 -7.07 -11.20
C PHE A 157 3.07 -8.07 -12.28
N ASP A 158 4.00 -8.75 -12.95
CA ASP A 158 3.67 -9.78 -13.93
C ASP A 158 3.07 -11.03 -13.28
N ILE A 159 3.56 -11.46 -12.11
CA ILE A 159 2.94 -12.53 -11.30
C ILE A 159 1.52 -12.14 -10.91
N TRP A 160 1.31 -10.89 -10.49
CA TRP A 160 0.00 -10.34 -10.19
C TRP A 160 -0.89 -10.13 -11.42
N HIS A 161 -0.32 -10.23 -12.63
CA HIS A 161 -0.95 -9.93 -13.90
C HIS A 161 -1.52 -8.49 -13.95
N GLN A 162 -0.77 -7.54 -13.42
CA GLN A 162 -1.07 -6.12 -13.46
C GLN A 162 0.00 -5.40 -14.28
N PRO A 163 -0.36 -4.48 -15.19
CA PRO A 163 0.62 -3.73 -15.95
C PRO A 163 1.42 -2.80 -15.04
N LEU A 164 2.71 -2.67 -15.35
CA LEU A 164 3.60 -1.66 -14.76
C LEU A 164 4.42 -1.07 -15.89
N THR A 165 4.23 0.22 -16.17
CA THR A 165 4.96 0.98 -17.18
C THR A 165 5.34 2.34 -16.62
N THR A 166 5.98 3.20 -17.41
CA THR A 166 6.28 4.59 -17.02
C THR A 166 5.04 5.48 -16.91
N ASP A 167 3.87 4.98 -17.31
CA ASP A 167 2.60 5.69 -17.39
C ASP A 167 1.38 4.88 -16.88
N GLN A 168 1.59 3.71 -16.26
CA GLN A 168 0.54 2.84 -15.74
C GLN A 168 1.00 2.00 -14.56
N VAL A 169 0.14 1.84 -13.54
CA VAL A 169 0.31 0.94 -12.40
C VAL A 169 -1.02 0.23 -12.15
N GLY A 170 -1.12 -1.05 -12.52
CA GLY A 170 -2.39 -1.76 -12.52
C GLY A 170 -3.45 -1.05 -13.37
N PRO A 171 -4.68 -0.82 -12.87
CA PRO A 171 -5.71 -0.11 -13.60
C PRO A 171 -5.49 1.42 -13.63
N ALA A 172 -4.57 1.97 -12.83
CA ALA A 172 -4.34 3.40 -12.74
C ALA A 172 -3.41 3.89 -13.85
N LEU A 173 -3.83 4.95 -14.54
CA LEU A 173 -3.09 5.60 -15.63
C LEU A 173 -2.53 6.96 -15.18
N GLY A 174 -1.35 7.30 -15.68
CA GLY A 174 -0.70 8.57 -15.43
C GLY A 174 0.79 8.41 -15.24
N LYS A 175 1.53 9.52 -15.26
CA LYS A 175 2.99 9.48 -15.07
C LYS A 175 3.36 8.72 -13.79
N VAL A 176 4.22 7.73 -13.93
CA VAL A 176 4.73 6.93 -12.81
C VAL A 176 6.00 7.55 -12.25
N VAL A 177 6.08 7.61 -10.94
CA VAL A 177 7.28 7.99 -10.19
C VAL A 177 7.54 6.92 -9.14
N VAL A 178 8.75 6.38 -9.12
CA VAL A 178 9.17 5.39 -8.12
C VAL A 178 10.22 6.00 -7.22
N PHE A 179 10.10 5.73 -5.93
CA PHE A 179 11.12 5.95 -4.93
C PHE A 179 11.53 4.61 -4.33
N GLU A 180 12.81 4.46 -4.03
CA GLU A 180 13.33 3.37 -3.22
C GLU A 180 14.20 3.96 -2.11
N ASN A 181 13.85 3.68 -0.85
CA ASN A 181 14.56 4.17 0.34
C ASN A 181 14.78 5.70 0.31
N GLY A 182 13.76 6.45 -0.12
CA GLY A 182 13.79 7.91 -0.22
C GLY A 182 14.47 8.47 -1.46
N LYS A 183 15.15 7.65 -2.27
CA LYS A 183 15.73 8.07 -3.53
C LYS A 183 14.73 7.91 -4.66
N ARG A 184 14.43 9.00 -5.37
CA ARG A 184 13.66 8.94 -6.62
C ARG A 184 14.45 8.20 -7.69
N LEU A 185 13.85 7.18 -8.29
CA LEU A 185 14.41 6.42 -9.39
C LEU A 185 14.01 7.04 -10.74
N SER A 186 14.81 6.76 -11.77
CA SER A 186 14.55 7.18 -13.15
C SER A 186 14.64 5.98 -14.09
N GLY A 187 13.90 6.03 -15.19
CA GLY A 187 13.85 4.95 -16.16
C GLY A 187 12.62 4.06 -16.00
N ASP A 188 12.72 2.83 -16.49
CA ASP A 188 11.63 1.85 -16.43
C ASP A 188 11.39 1.37 -14.99
N PRO A 189 10.19 1.60 -14.41
CA PRO A 189 9.88 1.16 -13.05
C PRO A 189 9.96 -0.35 -12.88
N ARG A 190 9.78 -1.14 -13.95
CA ARG A 190 9.86 -2.61 -13.91
C ARG A 190 11.25 -3.12 -13.52
N LEU A 191 12.29 -2.33 -13.74
CA LEU A 191 13.68 -2.67 -13.41
C LEU A 191 14.05 -2.38 -11.95
N THR A 192 13.12 -1.83 -11.15
CA THR A 192 13.35 -1.57 -9.73
C THR A 192 13.60 -2.88 -9.00
N ALA A 193 14.75 -2.99 -8.33
CA ALA A 193 15.13 -4.17 -7.57
C ALA A 193 14.28 -4.29 -6.30
N LEU A 194 13.97 -5.52 -5.89
CA LEU A 194 13.42 -5.84 -4.58
C LEU A 194 14.60 -6.07 -3.63
N LEU A 195 15.02 -5.02 -2.92
CA LEU A 195 16.15 -5.07 -2.00
C LEU A 195 15.73 -5.59 -0.61
N PRO A 196 16.61 -6.31 0.13
CA PRO A 196 16.32 -6.72 1.49
C PRO A 196 15.94 -5.53 2.39
N HIS A 197 14.78 -5.60 3.04
CA HIS A 197 14.21 -4.50 3.84
C HIS A 197 14.02 -3.19 3.07
N GLY A 198 13.91 -3.25 1.74
CA GLY A 198 13.65 -2.08 0.91
C GLY A 198 12.27 -1.49 1.16
N VAL A 199 12.17 -0.17 1.01
CA VAL A 199 10.90 0.57 1.04
C VAL A 199 10.70 1.24 -0.31
N ILE A 200 9.74 0.72 -1.07
CA ILE A 200 9.36 1.23 -2.38
C ILE A 200 8.07 2.03 -2.24
N GLN A 201 8.07 3.22 -2.84
CA GLN A 201 6.85 4.01 -3.05
C GLN A 201 6.65 4.20 -4.55
N ILE A 202 5.44 3.88 -5.02
CA ILE A 202 5.03 4.06 -6.41
C ILE A 202 3.91 5.10 -6.44
N ASP A 203 4.13 6.19 -7.15
CA ASP A 203 3.13 7.21 -7.41
C ASP A 203 2.70 7.15 -8.88
N VAL A 204 1.40 7.15 -9.15
CA VAL A 204 0.83 7.22 -10.48
C VAL A 204 -0.13 8.40 -10.58
N GLY A 205 0.08 9.24 -11.60
CA GLY A 205 -0.73 10.45 -11.80
C GLY A 205 -0.25 11.62 -10.94
N THR A 206 -1.19 12.51 -10.55
CA THR A 206 -0.86 13.77 -9.87
C THR A 206 -1.81 14.07 -8.70
N PRO A 207 -1.33 14.66 -7.59
CA PRO A 207 0.07 15.01 -7.32
C PRO A 207 0.93 13.78 -7.00
N THR A 208 2.24 13.90 -7.24
CA THR A 208 3.23 12.95 -6.68
C THR A 208 3.38 13.23 -5.19
N VAL A 209 3.18 12.22 -4.35
CA VAL A 209 3.36 12.30 -2.90
C VAL A 209 4.85 12.32 -2.59
N ALA A 210 5.26 13.13 -1.61
CA ALA A 210 6.62 13.05 -1.09
C ALA A 210 6.86 11.67 -0.47
N PHE A 211 8.07 11.11 -0.61
CA PHE A 211 8.39 9.79 -0.07
C PHE A 211 8.01 9.67 1.41
N GLN A 212 7.23 8.65 1.74
CA GLN A 212 6.84 8.31 3.10
C GLN A 212 7.76 7.19 3.62
N PRO A 213 8.68 7.49 4.57
CA PRO A 213 9.52 6.45 5.15
C PRO A 213 8.67 5.47 5.95
N VAL A 214 8.97 4.18 5.81
CA VAL A 214 8.34 3.10 6.57
C VAL A 214 9.42 2.31 7.27
N THR A 215 9.27 2.11 8.57
CA THR A 215 10.04 1.13 9.31
C THR A 215 9.13 -0.05 9.59
N PHE A 216 9.54 -1.24 9.18
CA PHE A 216 8.75 -2.45 9.39
C PHE A 216 9.61 -3.58 9.94
N LYS A 217 8.96 -4.45 10.71
CA LYS A 217 9.51 -5.73 11.14
C LYS A 217 8.41 -6.76 10.92
N VAL A 218 8.64 -7.69 10.01
CA VAL A 218 7.75 -8.83 9.80
C VAL A 218 7.87 -9.75 11.02
N SER A 219 6.75 -10.02 11.69
CA SER A 219 6.64 -10.93 12.83
C SER A 219 5.67 -12.06 12.48
N GLY A 220 6.09 -13.32 12.65
CA GLY A 220 5.31 -14.50 12.28
C GLY A 220 6.24 -15.62 11.78
N GLY A 221 5.81 -16.88 11.84
CA GLY A 221 6.62 -18.08 11.57
C GLY A 221 7.11 -18.29 10.13
N CYS A 222 7.12 -17.23 9.32
CA CYS A 222 7.66 -17.22 7.96
C CYS A 222 8.89 -16.32 7.99
N GLY A 223 10.08 -16.90 7.82
CA GLY A 223 11.28 -16.11 7.52
C GLY A 223 12.42 -16.02 8.52
N GLU A 224 12.49 -16.92 9.51
CA GLU A 224 13.77 -17.25 10.15
C GLU A 224 13.99 -18.77 10.15
N GLY A 225 14.40 -19.31 8.99
CA GLY A 225 14.96 -20.68 8.90
C GLY A 225 13.96 -21.84 8.95
N THR A 226 12.67 -21.60 8.79
CA THR A 226 11.65 -22.64 8.57
C THR A 226 11.36 -22.78 7.07
N THR A 227 11.17 -24.01 6.59
CA THR A 227 10.96 -24.34 5.16
C THR A 227 9.56 -24.01 4.65
N SER A 228 8.76 -23.27 5.41
CA SER A 228 7.48 -22.64 5.06
C SER A 228 6.89 -22.02 6.33
N CYS A 229 5.81 -21.27 6.19
CA CYS A 229 4.92 -20.81 7.25
C CYS A 229 4.26 -21.98 8.02
N SER A 230 5.05 -22.80 8.70
CA SER A 230 4.52 -23.86 9.56
C SER A 230 4.10 -23.25 10.90
N ARG A 231 2.84 -23.55 11.27
CA ARG A 231 2.16 -23.21 12.54
C ARG A 231 3.03 -23.28 13.79
#